data_AF-A0A953EU62-F1
#
_entry.id   AF-A0A953EU62-F1
#
_cell.length_a   1.000
_cell.length_b   1.000
_cell.length_c   1.000
_cell.angle_alpha   90.00
_cell.angle_beta   90.00
_cell.angle_gamma   90.00
#
_symmetry.space_group_name_H-M   'P 1'
#
loop_
_entity.id
_entity.type
_entity.pdbx_description
1 polymer ?
#
loop_
_entity_poly.entity_id
_entity_poly.type
_entity_poly.pdbx_seq_one_letter_code
_entity_poly.pdbx_strand_id
1 'polypeptide(L)'
;MSVTTKLTEIVTGLGMLGGDHPTRTLPALPGELRNVDPETWSQVVNAWDEPSHRVLVDSALTNGRFFADATDALRGRRPLSIEWTGPQRSPGDEVAPVDLRIDHVYLVSCKYLSKITVNASPSHLFDRLLTGGHGRRSADWYSEVAPAEHERLWARAREWLSDRQPDMVLSPSVGDLSKADRRAVGKLLSVDRQWPEELRPSYAALCAVVADRSATRWSESVADASSGAAESMLWRLLRIGSAPYFVLGVGSGVGAPPLRLRVASPWDWRQHYTFRRLDLGPLEGGQPMVEWAATLTDRSNAPIEVRGHVEIRWSHGRFSGPPEAKVYLDTPFTEVPGYWPLR
;
A
#
# COMPACT_ATOMS: atom_id res chain seq x y z
N MET A 1 -11.06 -6.39 7.62
CA MET A 1 -11.16 -4.96 7.22
C MET A 1 -11.74 -4.18 8.38
N SER A 2 -11.27 -2.96 8.65
CA SER A 2 -11.77 -2.15 9.78
C SER A 2 -13.14 -1.53 9.46
N VAL A 3 -13.89 -1.17 10.49
CA VAL A 3 -15.17 -0.45 10.35
C VAL A 3 -14.95 0.89 9.64
N THR A 4 -13.88 1.60 9.98
CA THR A 4 -13.50 2.88 9.36
C THR A 4 -13.29 2.76 7.85
N THR A 5 -12.63 1.69 7.37
CA THR A 5 -12.42 1.43 5.94
C THR A 5 -13.75 1.17 5.22
N LYS A 6 -14.58 0.28 5.78
CA LYS A 6 -15.93 0.01 5.24
C LYS A 6 -16.75 1.29 5.14
N LEU A 7 -16.72 2.11 6.19
CA LEU A 7 -17.42 3.38 6.26
C LEU A 7 -16.95 4.33 5.15
N THR A 8 -15.65 4.56 4.98
CA THR A 8 -15.16 5.48 3.93
C THR A 8 -15.53 5.03 2.51
N GLU A 9 -15.37 3.74 2.20
CA GLU A 9 -15.61 3.22 0.86
C GLU A 9 -17.10 3.27 0.50
N ILE A 10 -17.95 2.75 1.38
CA ILE A 10 -19.40 2.71 1.16
C ILE A 10 -20.00 4.12 1.12
N VAL A 11 -19.57 5.01 2.02
CA VAL A 11 -20.08 6.39 2.07
C VAL A 11 -19.64 7.21 0.87
N THR A 12 -18.45 6.97 0.33
CA THR A 12 -18.04 7.56 -0.95
C THR A 12 -18.94 7.10 -2.09
N GLY A 13 -19.31 5.81 -2.14
CA GLY A 13 -20.31 5.32 -3.09
C GLY A 13 -21.68 6.01 -2.92
N LEU A 14 -22.16 6.15 -1.68
CA LEU A 14 -23.42 6.86 -1.40
C LEU A 14 -23.39 8.31 -1.87
N GLY A 15 -22.26 9.00 -1.71
CA GLY A 15 -22.10 10.37 -2.21
C GLY A 15 -22.28 10.49 -3.72
N MET A 16 -21.97 9.44 -4.49
CA MET A 16 -22.14 9.42 -5.94
C MET A 16 -23.60 9.30 -6.38
N LEU A 17 -24.49 8.83 -5.51
CA LEU A 17 -25.93 8.71 -5.81
C LEU A 17 -26.67 10.06 -5.76
N GLY A 18 -26.00 11.11 -5.27
CA GLY A 18 -26.58 12.44 -5.09
C GLY A 18 -27.58 12.52 -3.93
N GLY A 19 -28.43 13.54 -3.96
CA GLY A 19 -29.43 13.82 -2.93
C GLY A 19 -28.91 14.65 -1.75
N ASP A 20 -29.86 15.12 -0.93
CA ASP A 20 -29.55 15.90 0.27
C ASP A 20 -28.62 15.12 1.20
N HIS A 21 -27.78 15.84 1.94
CA HIS A 21 -26.95 15.21 2.95
C HIS A 21 -27.90 14.49 3.90
N PRO A 22 -27.83 13.16 4.08
CA PRO A 22 -28.61 12.53 5.12
C PRO A 22 -28.02 13.06 6.41
N THR A 23 -28.64 14.09 6.98
CA THR A 23 -28.03 14.83 8.09
C THR A 23 -28.15 14.02 9.38
N ARG A 24 -29.04 13.01 9.43
CA ARG A 24 -29.31 12.22 10.65
C ARG A 24 -29.76 10.76 10.48
N THR A 25 -30.03 10.26 9.27
CA THR A 25 -30.40 8.83 9.11
C THR A 25 -30.13 8.39 7.68
N LEU A 26 -29.39 7.29 7.50
CA LEU A 26 -29.39 6.52 6.25
C LEU A 26 -30.64 5.62 6.25
N PRO A 27 -31.68 5.87 5.45
CA PRO A 27 -32.74 4.87 5.24
C PRO A 27 -32.20 3.75 4.35
N ALA A 28 -33.00 2.67 4.21
CA ALA A 28 -32.70 1.40 3.53
C ALA A 28 -31.58 1.43 2.48
N LEU A 29 -30.72 0.40 2.50
CA LEU A 29 -29.63 0.18 1.54
C LEU A 29 -30.12 0.48 0.09
N PRO A 30 -29.54 1.48 -0.60
CA PRO A 30 -29.95 1.81 -1.96
C PRO A 30 -29.75 0.62 -2.91
N GLY A 31 -30.70 0.38 -3.81
CA GLY A 31 -30.65 -0.74 -4.74
C GLY A 31 -29.48 -0.67 -5.75
N GLU A 32 -28.90 0.51 -5.94
CA GLU A 32 -27.72 0.72 -6.77
C GLU A 32 -26.44 0.26 -6.09
N LEU A 33 -26.39 0.26 -4.75
CA LEU A 33 -25.22 -0.16 -3.99
C LEU A 33 -25.23 -1.68 -3.81
N ARG A 34 -24.31 -2.36 -4.51
CA ARG A 34 -24.23 -3.82 -4.61
C ARG A 34 -23.06 -4.37 -3.80
N ASN A 35 -23.15 -5.67 -3.52
CA ASN A 35 -22.15 -6.45 -2.78
C ASN A 35 -21.93 -6.00 -1.33
N VAL A 36 -22.87 -5.24 -0.75
CA VAL A 36 -22.89 -4.91 0.67
C VAL A 36 -23.91 -5.81 1.35
N ASP A 37 -23.42 -6.78 2.13
CA ASP A 37 -24.28 -7.68 2.90
C ASP A 37 -24.97 -6.93 4.08
N PRO A 38 -26.07 -7.47 4.64
CA PRO A 38 -26.80 -6.83 5.73
C PRO A 38 -25.95 -6.54 6.98
N GLU A 39 -25.00 -7.42 7.32
CA GLU A 39 -24.14 -7.24 8.50
C GLU A 39 -23.18 -6.06 8.29
N THR A 40 -22.54 -6.00 7.12
CA THR A 40 -21.68 -4.88 6.73
C THR A 40 -22.47 -3.58 6.68
N TRP A 41 -23.68 -3.57 6.14
CA TRP A 41 -24.54 -2.38 6.13
C TRP A 41 -24.88 -1.91 7.56
N SER A 42 -25.27 -2.83 8.45
CA SER A 42 -25.52 -2.49 9.85
C SER A 42 -24.31 -1.89 10.56
N GLN A 43 -23.10 -2.39 10.28
CA GLN A 43 -21.86 -1.81 10.82
C GLN A 43 -21.64 -0.37 10.35
N VAL A 44 -21.89 -0.08 9.07
CA VAL A 44 -21.80 1.28 8.52
C VAL A 44 -22.82 2.21 9.16
N VAL A 45 -24.09 1.78 9.27
CA VAL A 45 -25.17 2.57 9.89
C VAL A 45 -24.85 2.88 11.35
N ASN A 46 -24.38 1.90 12.12
CA ASN A 46 -24.03 2.11 13.52
C ASN A 46 -22.85 3.09 13.68
N ALA A 47 -21.86 3.01 12.80
CA ALA A 47 -20.67 3.87 12.85
C ALA A 47 -20.91 5.28 12.31
N TRP A 48 -21.94 5.48 11.49
CA TRP A 48 -22.23 6.73 10.75
C TRP A 48 -22.48 7.93 11.68
N ASP A 49 -23.27 7.73 12.75
CA ASP A 49 -23.64 8.79 13.70
C ASP A 49 -22.66 8.91 14.88
N GLU A 50 -21.61 8.09 14.93
CA GLU A 50 -20.58 8.22 15.96
C GLU A 50 -19.82 9.56 15.77
N PRO A 51 -19.78 10.44 16.79
CA PRO A 51 -19.13 11.76 16.65
C PRO A 51 -17.67 11.68 16.20
N SER A 52 -16.95 10.61 16.59
CA SER A 52 -15.57 10.33 16.19
C SER A 52 -15.39 10.10 14.69
N HIS A 53 -16.45 9.69 13.97
CA HIS A 53 -16.39 9.40 12.54
C HIS A 53 -16.91 10.53 11.66
N ARG A 54 -17.49 11.59 12.23
CA ARG A 54 -18.23 12.59 11.45
C ARG A 54 -17.39 13.28 10.38
N VAL A 55 -16.19 13.72 10.72
CA VAL A 55 -15.26 14.36 9.78
C VAL A 55 -14.92 13.44 8.61
N LEU A 56 -14.77 12.15 8.89
CA LEU A 56 -14.44 11.14 7.89
C LEU A 56 -15.62 10.85 6.97
N VAL A 57 -16.83 10.71 7.53
CA VAL A 57 -18.08 10.54 6.80
C VAL A 57 -18.35 11.72 5.87
N ASP A 58 -18.26 12.95 6.38
CA ASP A 58 -18.50 14.17 5.60
C ASP A 58 -17.48 14.29 4.45
N SER A 59 -16.22 13.93 4.71
CA SER A 59 -15.16 13.89 3.68
C SER A 59 -15.43 12.82 2.62
N ALA A 60 -15.85 11.63 3.03
CA ALA A 60 -16.18 10.53 2.12
C ALA A 60 -17.38 10.88 1.22
N LEU A 61 -18.43 11.45 1.79
CA LEU A 61 -19.63 11.88 1.07
C LEU A 61 -19.30 13.01 0.08
N THR A 62 -18.51 14.00 0.52
CA THR A 62 -18.09 15.12 -0.32
C THR A 62 -17.25 14.65 -1.51
N ASN A 63 -16.37 13.66 -1.32
CA ASN A 63 -15.61 13.07 -2.43
C ASN A 63 -16.50 12.32 -3.42
N GLY A 64 -17.48 11.54 -2.93
CA GLY A 64 -18.46 10.88 -3.78
C GLY A 64 -19.26 11.86 -4.63
N ARG A 65 -19.73 12.95 -4.03
CA ARG A 65 -20.45 14.03 -4.73
C ARG A 65 -19.60 14.72 -5.77
N PHE A 66 -18.35 15.06 -5.41
CA PHE A 66 -17.42 15.64 -6.37
C PHE A 66 -17.22 14.73 -7.58
N PHE A 67 -17.09 13.42 -7.35
CA PHE A 67 -16.99 12.44 -8.43
C PHE A 67 -18.28 12.32 -9.26
N ALA A 68 -19.45 12.49 -8.63
CA ALA A 68 -20.73 12.56 -9.33
C ALA A 68 -20.76 13.73 -10.32
N ASP A 69 -20.26 14.89 -9.89
CA ASP A 69 -20.35 16.14 -10.65
C ASP A 69 -19.23 16.32 -11.68
N ALA A 70 -18.04 15.76 -11.41
CA ALA A 70 -16.85 15.97 -12.23
C ALA A 70 -17.05 15.53 -13.70
N THR A 71 -16.58 16.38 -14.61
CA THR A 71 -16.71 16.32 -16.06
C THR A 71 -15.99 15.13 -16.71
N ASP A 72 -14.89 14.71 -16.07
CA ASP A 72 -14.08 13.54 -16.42
C ASP A 72 -14.44 12.28 -15.63
N ALA A 73 -15.49 12.36 -14.80
CA ALA A 73 -16.11 11.25 -14.07
C ALA A 73 -17.56 11.05 -14.51
N LEU A 74 -18.54 11.13 -13.58
CA LEU A 74 -19.95 10.84 -13.86
C LEU A 74 -20.72 11.99 -14.52
N ARG A 75 -20.20 13.23 -14.50
CA ARG A 75 -20.78 14.39 -15.19
C ARG A 75 -22.27 14.62 -14.86
N GLY A 76 -22.60 14.59 -13.58
CA GLY A 76 -23.95 14.76 -13.05
C GLY A 76 -24.90 13.58 -13.31
N ARG A 77 -24.44 12.51 -13.98
CA ARG A 77 -25.24 11.32 -14.21
C ARG A 77 -25.31 10.48 -12.94
N ARG A 78 -26.53 10.13 -12.52
CA ARG A 78 -26.72 9.15 -11.45
C ARG A 78 -26.24 7.76 -11.93
N PRO A 79 -25.37 7.07 -11.17
CA PRO A 79 -24.91 5.74 -11.54
C PRO A 79 -26.06 4.73 -11.45
N LEU A 80 -26.01 3.69 -12.28
CA LEU A 80 -26.98 2.59 -12.28
C LEU A 80 -26.61 1.50 -11.27
N SER A 81 -25.31 1.39 -10.97
CA SER A 81 -24.72 0.42 -10.07
C SER A 81 -23.40 0.92 -9.50
N ILE A 82 -23.21 0.66 -8.21
CA ILE A 82 -21.97 0.88 -7.47
C ILE A 82 -21.66 -0.44 -6.77
N GLU A 83 -20.65 -1.15 -7.22
CA GLU A 83 -20.23 -2.43 -6.64
C GLU A 83 -19.08 -2.19 -5.68
N TRP A 84 -19.30 -2.49 -4.40
CA TRP A 84 -18.23 -2.52 -3.42
C TRP A 84 -17.46 -3.83 -3.53
N THR A 85 -16.13 -3.76 -3.64
CA THR A 85 -15.27 -4.96 -3.81
C THR A 85 -14.91 -5.59 -2.46
N GLY A 86 -14.94 -4.79 -1.39
CA GLY A 86 -14.67 -5.21 -0.03
C GLY A 86 -13.27 -5.82 0.15
N PRO A 87 -13.08 -6.77 1.08
CA PRO A 87 -11.76 -7.33 1.38
C PRO A 87 -11.26 -8.31 0.30
N GLN A 88 -12.06 -8.57 -0.74
CA GLN A 88 -11.72 -9.53 -1.78
C GLN A 88 -10.60 -8.95 -2.64
N ARG A 89 -9.60 -9.77 -2.94
CA ARG A 89 -8.62 -9.44 -3.99
C ARG A 89 -9.20 -9.88 -5.31
N SER A 90 -9.24 -8.99 -6.30
CA SER A 90 -9.63 -9.46 -7.62
C SER A 90 -8.60 -10.48 -8.14
N PRO A 91 -9.05 -11.48 -8.90
CA PRO A 91 -8.15 -12.42 -9.53
C PRO A 91 -7.33 -11.72 -10.64
N GLY A 92 -6.05 -12.08 -10.77
CA GLY A 92 -5.15 -11.59 -11.82
C GLY A 92 -4.07 -10.61 -11.33
N ASP A 93 -3.31 -10.06 -12.26
CA ASP A 93 -2.24 -9.08 -12.03
C ASP A 93 -2.82 -7.67 -11.84
N GLU A 94 -3.84 -7.55 -10.99
CA GLU A 94 -4.67 -6.34 -10.92
C GLU A 94 -3.81 -5.12 -10.52
N VAL A 95 -3.64 -4.21 -11.48
CA VAL A 95 -2.72 -3.07 -11.35
C VAL A 95 -3.33 -1.96 -10.51
N ALA A 96 -4.65 -1.74 -10.60
CA ALA A 96 -5.36 -0.70 -9.86
C ALA A 96 -6.01 -1.25 -8.57
N PRO A 97 -5.83 -0.60 -7.41
CA PRO A 97 -6.52 -0.97 -6.18
C PRO A 97 -7.98 -0.47 -6.24
N VAL A 98 -8.93 -1.34 -6.58
CA VAL A 98 -10.33 -0.94 -6.80
C VAL A 98 -11.17 -1.26 -5.57
N ASP A 99 -11.72 -0.22 -4.94
CA ASP A 99 -12.61 -0.34 -3.78
C ASP A 99 -14.09 -0.23 -4.21
N LEU A 100 -14.36 0.56 -5.25
CA LEU A 100 -15.68 0.70 -5.87
C LEU A 100 -15.59 0.57 -7.39
N ARG A 101 -16.53 -0.17 -7.99
CA ARG A 101 -16.74 -0.24 -9.44
C ARG A 101 -18.08 0.37 -9.79
N ILE A 102 -18.08 1.39 -10.63
CA ILE A 102 -19.30 2.13 -10.98
C ILE A 102 -19.65 1.82 -12.42
N ASP A 103 -20.84 1.25 -12.63
CA ASP A 103 -21.39 0.86 -13.94
C ASP A 103 -20.45 0.00 -14.79
N HIS A 104 -19.54 -0.73 -14.13
CA HIS A 104 -18.44 -1.49 -14.74
C HIS A 104 -17.47 -0.67 -15.61
N VAL A 105 -17.55 0.66 -15.56
CA VAL A 105 -16.72 1.58 -16.37
C VAL A 105 -15.69 2.27 -15.50
N TYR A 106 -16.10 2.83 -14.35
CA TYR A 106 -15.19 3.58 -13.49
C TYR A 106 -14.67 2.71 -12.37
N LEU A 107 -13.35 2.74 -12.19
CA LEU A 107 -12.65 2.08 -11.10
C LEU A 107 -12.23 3.15 -10.10
N VAL A 108 -12.66 3.03 -8.85
CA VAL A 108 -12.40 4.04 -7.81
C VAL A 108 -11.68 3.38 -6.64
N SER A 109 -10.58 3.99 -6.23
CA SER A 109 -9.83 3.70 -5.01
C SER A 109 -10.10 4.77 -3.96
N CYS A 110 -10.47 4.34 -2.76
CA CYS A 110 -10.71 5.17 -1.58
C CYS A 110 -9.44 5.23 -0.71
N LYS A 111 -8.71 6.35 -0.78
CA LYS A 111 -7.40 6.50 -0.14
C LYS A 111 -7.39 7.57 0.93
N TYR A 112 -7.79 7.20 2.15
CA TYR A 112 -8.02 8.17 3.22
C TYR A 112 -6.82 8.40 4.15
N LEU A 113 -5.75 7.58 4.16
CA LEU A 113 -4.73 7.69 5.22
C LEU A 113 -3.32 7.15 4.88
N SER A 114 -3.03 6.74 3.65
CA SER A 114 -1.79 6.00 3.36
C SER A 114 -1.01 6.57 2.19
N LYS A 115 0.32 6.63 2.31
CA LYS A 115 1.25 6.88 1.19
C LYS A 115 1.68 5.59 0.47
N ILE A 116 1.28 4.43 1.00
CA ILE A 116 1.64 3.14 0.43
C ILE A 116 0.94 2.97 -0.92
N THR A 117 1.68 2.60 -1.96
CA THR A 117 1.14 2.28 -3.28
C THR A 117 1.06 0.77 -3.50
N VAL A 118 2.04 0.00 -2.99
CA VAL A 118 2.11 -1.45 -3.17
C VAL A 118 2.41 -2.14 -1.84
N ASN A 119 1.76 -3.28 -1.62
CA ASN A 119 2.15 -4.24 -0.60
C ASN A 119 2.34 -5.61 -1.27
N ALA A 120 3.56 -6.16 -1.20
CA ALA A 120 3.96 -7.39 -1.87
C ALA A 120 4.94 -8.20 -1.00
N SER A 121 5.24 -9.45 -1.38
CA SER A 121 6.45 -10.09 -0.86
C SER A 121 7.70 -9.42 -1.45
N PRO A 122 8.82 -9.38 -0.73
CA PRO A 122 10.08 -8.85 -1.26
C PRO A 122 10.49 -9.47 -2.60
N SER A 123 10.41 -10.79 -2.73
CA SER A 123 10.70 -11.51 -3.98
C SER A 123 9.80 -11.10 -5.15
N HIS A 124 8.53 -10.80 -4.89
CA HIS A 124 7.62 -10.34 -5.94
C HIS A 124 8.00 -8.94 -6.42
N LEU A 125 8.50 -8.10 -5.54
CA LEU A 125 8.94 -6.75 -5.87
C LEU A 125 10.32 -6.74 -6.54
N PHE A 126 11.33 -7.28 -5.85
CA PHE A 126 12.73 -7.12 -6.23
C PHE A 126 13.15 -8.06 -7.36
N ASP A 127 12.74 -9.34 -7.32
CA ASP A 127 13.15 -10.32 -8.34
C ASP A 127 12.19 -10.33 -9.53
N ARG A 128 10.89 -10.19 -9.26
CA ARG A 128 9.84 -10.30 -10.29
C ARG A 128 9.34 -8.98 -10.82
N LEU A 129 9.85 -7.83 -10.36
CA LEU A 129 9.44 -6.51 -10.84
C LEU A 129 7.92 -6.28 -10.81
N LEU A 130 7.25 -6.84 -9.78
CA LEU A 130 5.79 -6.85 -9.62
C LEU A 130 5.04 -7.46 -10.82
N THR A 131 5.66 -8.41 -11.53
CA THR A 131 5.06 -9.14 -12.66
C THR A 131 4.55 -10.52 -12.25
N GLY A 132 3.44 -10.92 -12.88
CA GLY A 132 2.75 -12.19 -12.67
C GLY A 132 2.02 -12.27 -11.32
N GLY A 133 1.13 -13.25 -11.19
CA GLY A 133 0.28 -13.37 -10.00
C GLY A 133 1.08 -13.62 -8.71
N HIS A 134 0.41 -13.42 -7.58
CA HIS A 134 0.94 -13.74 -6.25
C HIS A 134 1.37 -15.21 -6.19
N GLY A 135 2.66 -15.46 -6.41
CA GLY A 135 3.23 -16.80 -6.44
C GLY A 135 3.20 -17.48 -5.07
N ARG A 136 3.70 -18.72 -5.04
CA ARG A 136 3.92 -19.49 -3.81
C ARG A 136 4.71 -18.64 -2.80
N ARG A 137 4.36 -18.72 -1.50
CA ARG A 137 5.10 -18.05 -0.41
C ARG A 137 6.61 -18.25 -0.62
N SER A 138 7.34 -17.17 -0.84
CA SER A 138 8.80 -17.23 -0.90
C SER A 138 9.36 -17.58 0.48
N ALA A 139 10.61 -18.03 0.51
CA ALA A 139 11.38 -18.17 1.73
C ALA A 139 11.45 -16.82 2.49
N ASP A 140 11.90 -16.87 3.74
CA ASP A 140 12.12 -15.66 4.54
C ASP A 140 13.22 -14.82 3.89
N TRP A 141 12.83 -13.64 3.38
CA TRP A 141 13.73 -12.74 2.62
C TRP A 141 14.99 -12.39 3.40
N TYR A 142 14.92 -12.21 4.72
CA TYR A 142 16.11 -11.89 5.51
C TYR A 142 17.10 -13.05 5.53
N SER A 143 16.61 -14.29 5.58
CA SER A 143 17.45 -15.49 5.49
C SER A 143 18.02 -15.68 4.09
N GLU A 144 17.31 -15.19 3.07
CA GLU A 144 17.73 -15.31 1.68
C GLU A 144 18.80 -14.29 1.30
N VAL A 145 18.59 -13.02 1.63
CA VAL A 145 19.53 -11.95 1.23
C VAL A 145 20.60 -11.70 2.28
N ALA A 146 20.36 -11.94 3.57
CA ALA A 146 21.30 -11.62 4.65
C ALA A 146 21.38 -12.75 5.70
N PRO A 147 21.71 -14.01 5.30
CA PRO A 147 21.67 -15.16 6.21
C PRO A 147 22.55 -14.99 7.45
N ALA A 148 23.77 -14.47 7.28
CA ALA A 148 24.72 -14.31 8.38
C ALA A 148 24.24 -13.27 9.41
N GLU A 149 23.70 -12.14 8.94
CA GLU A 149 23.17 -11.08 9.78
C GLU A 149 21.87 -11.49 10.45
N HIS A 150 21.01 -12.26 9.76
CA HIS A 150 19.76 -12.75 10.32
C HIS A 150 20.00 -13.76 11.44
N GLU A 151 20.89 -14.73 11.22
CA GLU A 151 21.30 -15.70 12.26
C GLU A 151 22.04 -15.02 13.41
N ARG A 152 22.87 -13.99 13.13
CA ARG A 152 23.52 -13.21 14.20
C ARG A 152 22.50 -12.46 15.06
N LEU A 153 21.51 -11.81 14.44
CA LEU A 153 20.44 -11.13 15.16
C LEU A 153 19.62 -12.13 16.00
N TRP A 154 19.34 -13.30 15.44
CA TRP A 154 18.64 -14.36 16.16
C TRP A 154 19.44 -14.89 17.35
N ALA A 155 20.73 -15.17 17.18
CA ALA A 155 21.61 -15.62 18.26
C ALA A 155 21.61 -14.63 19.43
N ARG A 156 21.72 -13.33 19.15
CA ARG A 156 21.64 -12.27 20.17
C ARG A 156 20.27 -12.17 20.84
N ALA A 157 19.19 -12.27 20.07
CA ALA A 157 17.84 -12.30 20.63
C ALA A 157 17.64 -13.51 21.55
N ARG A 158 18.21 -14.66 21.17
CA ARG A 158 18.13 -15.90 21.94
C ARG A 158 18.95 -15.84 23.24
N GLU A 159 20.16 -15.27 23.20
CA GLU A 159 20.96 -14.96 24.40
C GLU A 159 20.15 -14.07 25.35
N TRP A 160 19.65 -12.94 24.84
CA TRP A 160 18.87 -11.97 25.62
C TRP A 160 17.61 -12.58 26.25
N LEU A 161 16.95 -13.48 25.53
CA LEU A 161 15.76 -14.20 26.01
C LEU A 161 16.12 -15.27 27.05
N SER A 162 17.24 -15.99 26.87
CA SER A 162 17.68 -17.05 27.80
C SER A 162 18.00 -16.47 29.18
N ASP A 163 18.61 -15.29 29.25
CA ASP A 163 18.90 -14.60 30.50
C ASP A 163 17.62 -14.23 31.29
N ARG A 164 16.50 -14.03 30.59
CA ARG A 164 15.23 -13.56 31.17
C ARG A 164 14.18 -14.64 31.31
N GLN A 165 14.31 -15.72 30.55
CA GLN A 165 13.38 -16.85 30.50
C GLN A 165 14.22 -18.15 30.39
N PRO A 166 14.90 -18.56 31.47
CA PRO A 166 15.86 -19.66 31.43
C PRO A 166 15.22 -21.02 31.08
N ASP A 167 13.93 -21.18 31.37
CA ASP A 167 13.19 -22.41 31.06
C ASP A 167 12.69 -22.48 29.60
N MET A 168 12.84 -21.39 28.84
CA MET A 168 12.39 -21.34 27.45
C MET A 168 13.44 -21.94 26.51
N VAL A 169 13.15 -23.12 25.97
CA VAL A 169 14.00 -23.79 24.98
C VAL A 169 13.67 -23.27 23.58
N LEU A 170 14.57 -22.48 23.00
CA LEU A 170 14.45 -21.94 21.65
C LEU A 170 15.41 -22.62 20.66
N SER A 171 14.93 -22.83 19.42
CA SER A 171 15.76 -23.40 18.36
C SER A 171 17.01 -22.55 18.10
N PRO A 172 18.18 -23.17 17.81
CA PRO A 172 19.38 -22.45 17.37
C PRO A 172 19.21 -21.68 16.08
N SER A 173 18.40 -22.16 15.13
CA SER A 173 18.12 -21.44 13.88
C SER A 173 16.75 -20.79 13.91
N VAL A 174 16.68 -19.57 13.37
CA VAL A 174 15.45 -18.80 13.21
C VAL A 174 14.47 -19.45 12.23
N GLY A 175 14.98 -20.22 11.26
CA GLY A 175 14.18 -20.94 10.28
C GLY A 175 13.28 -22.00 10.90
N ASP A 176 13.75 -22.61 11.98
CA ASP A 176 13.09 -23.73 12.66
C ASP A 176 12.07 -23.31 13.72
N LEU A 177 11.87 -22.00 13.92
CA LEU A 177 10.90 -21.50 14.88
C LEU A 177 9.48 -21.86 14.48
N SER A 178 8.78 -22.55 15.37
CA SER A 178 7.37 -22.86 15.20
C SER A 178 6.51 -21.59 15.26
N LYS A 179 5.26 -21.67 14.80
CA LYS A 179 4.30 -20.56 14.93
C LYS A 179 4.02 -20.18 16.38
N ALA A 180 4.16 -21.12 17.32
CA ALA A 180 4.01 -20.85 18.75
C ALA A 180 5.22 -20.04 19.24
N ASP A 181 6.43 -20.49 18.92
CA ASP A 181 7.68 -19.82 19.32
C ASP A 181 7.76 -18.41 18.77
N ARG A 182 7.44 -18.21 17.49
CA ARG A 182 7.43 -16.88 16.86
C ARG A 182 6.50 -15.90 17.58
N ARG A 183 5.33 -16.36 18.05
CA ARG A 183 4.39 -15.53 18.82
C ARG A 183 4.93 -15.23 20.22
N ALA A 184 5.52 -16.21 20.90
CA ALA A 184 6.11 -16.03 22.21
C ALA A 184 7.29 -15.05 22.15
N VAL A 185 8.24 -15.28 21.24
CA VAL A 185 9.40 -14.43 20.95
C VAL A 185 8.96 -12.99 20.64
N GLY A 186 8.01 -12.79 19.73
CA GLY A 186 7.52 -11.46 19.37
C GLY A 186 6.94 -10.68 20.57
N LYS A 187 6.25 -11.38 21.49
CA LYS A 187 5.72 -10.78 22.72
C LYS A 187 6.84 -10.46 23.72
N LEU A 188 7.76 -11.38 23.94
CA LEU A 188 8.84 -11.24 24.94
C LEU A 188 9.87 -10.18 24.55
N LEU A 189 10.11 -10.01 23.26
CA LEU A 189 10.98 -8.96 22.74
C LEU A 189 10.26 -7.60 22.62
N SER A 190 9.04 -7.47 23.13
CA SER A 190 8.33 -6.19 23.26
C SER A 190 8.31 -5.76 24.73
N VAL A 191 9.40 -5.12 25.19
CA VAL A 191 9.54 -4.61 26.55
C VAL A 191 9.00 -3.19 26.61
N ASP A 192 7.97 -2.93 27.40
CA ASP A 192 7.28 -1.63 27.46
C ASP A 192 6.87 -1.09 26.08
N ARG A 193 6.47 -2.02 25.18
CA ARG A 193 6.14 -1.77 23.76
C ARG A 193 7.33 -1.28 22.92
N GLN A 194 8.55 -1.47 23.39
CA GLN A 194 9.79 -1.15 22.68
C GLN A 194 10.64 -2.40 22.43
N TRP A 195 11.56 -2.27 21.48
CA TRP A 195 12.54 -3.30 21.18
C TRP A 195 13.77 -3.15 22.09
N PRO A 196 14.35 -4.26 22.61
CA PRO A 196 15.52 -4.21 23.47
C PRO A 196 16.66 -3.43 22.82
N GLU A 197 17.28 -2.55 23.62
CA GLU A 197 18.35 -1.68 23.15
C GLU A 197 19.60 -2.47 22.76
N GLU A 198 19.89 -3.55 23.49
CA GLU A 198 21.02 -4.45 23.29
C GLU A 198 20.97 -5.15 21.93
N LEU A 199 19.77 -5.28 21.34
CA LEU A 199 19.56 -5.89 20.03
C LEU A 199 19.64 -4.89 18.87
N ARG A 200 19.63 -3.56 19.16
CA ARG A 200 19.64 -2.52 18.13
C ARG A 200 20.86 -2.58 17.21
N PRO A 201 22.11 -2.80 17.68
CA PRO A 201 23.27 -2.85 16.79
C PRO A 201 23.21 -4.01 15.79
N SER A 202 22.82 -5.21 16.25
CA SER A 202 22.69 -6.37 15.37
C SER A 202 21.54 -6.19 14.38
N TYR A 203 20.46 -5.54 14.80
CA TYR A 203 19.34 -5.23 13.93
C TYR A 203 19.71 -4.16 12.89
N ALA A 204 20.45 -3.12 13.26
CA ALA A 204 20.95 -2.10 12.32
C ALA A 204 21.89 -2.72 11.26
N ALA A 205 22.78 -3.64 11.68
CA ALA A 205 23.63 -4.38 10.75
C ALA A 205 22.81 -5.21 9.75
N LEU A 206 21.77 -5.91 10.22
CA LEU A 206 20.84 -6.60 9.33
C LEU A 206 20.15 -5.63 8.37
N CYS A 207 19.69 -4.47 8.85
CA CYS A 207 19.03 -3.47 8.02
C CYS A 207 19.90 -2.98 6.87
N ALA A 208 21.16 -2.63 7.16
CA ALA A 208 22.11 -2.16 6.16
C ALA A 208 22.37 -3.21 5.07
N VAL A 209 22.66 -4.46 5.47
CA VAL A 209 22.97 -5.54 4.52
C VAL A 209 21.75 -5.94 3.69
N VAL A 210 20.56 -6.01 4.31
CA VAL A 210 19.32 -6.33 3.59
C VAL A 210 18.97 -5.21 2.60
N ALA A 211 19.12 -3.94 2.99
CA ALA A 211 18.89 -2.79 2.11
C ALA A 211 19.80 -2.86 0.87
N ASP A 212 21.11 -2.99 1.09
CA ASP A 212 22.12 -3.05 0.03
C ASP A 212 21.89 -4.21 -0.95
N ARG A 213 21.72 -5.43 -0.41
CA ARG A 213 21.52 -6.62 -1.25
C ARG A 213 20.17 -6.63 -1.95
N SER A 214 19.13 -6.07 -1.35
CA SER A 214 17.82 -5.95 -2.02
C SER A 214 17.85 -4.91 -3.13
N ALA A 215 18.52 -3.77 -2.93
CA ALA A 215 18.71 -2.75 -3.96
C ALA A 215 19.53 -3.28 -5.15
N THR A 216 20.61 -4.02 -4.85
CA THR A 216 21.45 -4.68 -5.87
C THR A 216 20.63 -5.67 -6.69
N ARG A 217 19.94 -6.61 -6.04
CA ARG A 217 19.07 -7.59 -6.72
C ARG A 217 17.99 -6.95 -7.58
N TRP A 218 17.39 -5.87 -7.09
CA TRP A 218 16.36 -5.16 -7.85
C TRP A 218 16.95 -4.50 -9.10
N SER A 219 18.15 -3.91 -8.98
CA SER A 219 18.87 -3.31 -10.10
C SER A 219 19.26 -4.35 -11.15
N GLU A 220 19.79 -5.50 -10.72
CA GLU A 220 20.10 -6.65 -11.58
C GLU A 220 18.83 -7.16 -12.28
N SER A 221 17.73 -7.33 -11.55
CA SER A 221 16.46 -7.79 -12.13
C SER A 221 15.90 -6.83 -13.18
N VAL A 222 16.05 -5.51 -12.99
CA VAL A 222 15.66 -4.51 -14.00
C VAL A 222 16.59 -4.56 -15.21
N ALA A 223 17.89 -4.77 -15.00
CA ALA A 223 18.89 -4.83 -16.07
C ALA A 223 18.77 -6.10 -16.94
N ASP A 224 18.44 -7.24 -16.32
CA ASP A 224 18.28 -8.53 -17.00
C ASP A 224 16.93 -8.66 -17.73
N ALA A 225 15.96 -7.81 -17.40
CA ALA A 225 14.64 -7.81 -18.01
C ALA A 225 14.63 -7.19 -19.42
N SER A 226 13.53 -7.41 -20.16
CA SER A 226 13.35 -6.88 -21.52
C SER A 226 13.42 -5.35 -21.58
N SER A 227 13.76 -4.81 -22.75
CA SER A 227 13.71 -3.37 -23.01
C SER A 227 12.39 -2.74 -22.56
N GLY A 228 12.45 -1.67 -21.76
CA GLY A 228 11.26 -1.00 -21.20
C GLY A 228 10.77 -1.55 -19.85
N ALA A 229 11.47 -2.54 -19.27
CA ALA A 229 11.14 -3.06 -17.95
C ALA A 229 11.21 -1.98 -16.85
N ALA A 230 12.20 -1.08 -16.90
CA ALA A 230 12.32 0.02 -15.95
C ALA A 230 11.12 0.99 -15.97
N GLU A 231 10.67 1.40 -17.17
CA GLU A 231 9.47 2.23 -17.34
C GLU A 231 8.22 1.49 -16.85
N SER A 232 8.09 0.21 -17.21
CA SER A 232 6.97 -0.62 -16.76
C SER A 232 6.99 -0.83 -15.24
N MET A 233 8.18 -0.92 -14.64
CA MET A 233 8.36 -1.00 -13.19
C MET A 233 7.91 0.28 -12.52
N LEU A 234 8.28 1.45 -13.07
CA LEU A 234 7.79 2.74 -12.59
C LEU A 234 6.25 2.79 -12.61
N TRP A 235 5.61 2.37 -13.70
CA TRP A 235 4.14 2.34 -13.73
C TRP A 235 3.55 1.44 -12.66
N ARG A 236 4.15 0.29 -12.35
CA ARG A 236 3.69 -0.59 -11.27
C ARG A 236 3.88 0.02 -9.89
N LEU A 237 5.01 0.71 -9.65
CA LEU A 237 5.25 1.48 -8.41
C LEU A 237 4.20 2.59 -8.23
N LEU A 238 3.84 3.25 -9.33
CA LEU A 238 2.81 4.29 -9.41
C LEU A 238 1.39 3.75 -9.65
N ARG A 239 1.18 2.44 -9.65
CA ARG A 239 -0.14 1.81 -9.89
C ARG A 239 -0.82 2.24 -11.21
N ILE A 240 -0.08 2.73 -12.19
CA ILE A 240 -0.56 3.08 -13.53
C ILE A 240 -0.82 1.78 -14.30
N GLY A 241 -2.10 1.46 -14.50
CA GLY A 241 -2.58 0.22 -15.11
C GLY A 241 -3.12 0.42 -16.52
N SER A 242 -3.54 -0.68 -17.15
CA SER A 242 -4.02 -0.67 -18.55
C SER A 242 -5.22 0.24 -18.80
N ALA A 243 -5.96 0.62 -17.77
CA ALA A 243 -7.05 1.58 -17.84
C ALA A 243 -6.86 2.68 -16.78
N PRO A 244 -7.34 3.91 -17.05
CA PRO A 244 -7.41 4.95 -16.04
C PRO A 244 -8.30 4.52 -14.87
N TYR A 245 -7.95 4.98 -13.68
CA TYR A 245 -8.78 4.81 -12.49
C TYR A 245 -8.72 6.07 -11.64
N PHE A 246 -9.54 6.12 -10.59
CA PHE A 246 -9.74 7.31 -9.80
C PHE A 246 -9.34 7.08 -8.36
N VAL A 247 -8.69 8.07 -7.76
CA VAL A 247 -8.33 8.06 -6.34
C VAL A 247 -9.11 9.17 -5.65
N LEU A 248 -9.98 8.76 -4.73
CA LEU A 248 -10.79 9.63 -3.88
C LEU A 248 -10.35 9.46 -2.42
N GLY A 249 -10.07 10.55 -1.73
CA GLY A 249 -9.53 10.46 -0.39
C GLY A 249 -9.33 11.80 0.29
N VAL A 250 -8.68 11.77 1.44
CA VAL A 250 -8.17 12.97 2.10
C VAL A 250 -6.66 13.04 1.91
N GLY A 251 -6.12 14.24 1.78
CA GLY A 251 -4.68 14.44 1.72
C GLY A 251 -3.99 13.98 3.00
N SER A 252 -2.71 13.61 2.90
CA SER A 252 -1.91 13.29 4.08
C SER A 252 -1.45 14.58 4.77
N GLY A 253 -1.95 14.87 5.97
CA GLY A 253 -1.53 15.99 6.81
C GLY A 253 -2.68 16.92 7.20
N VAL A 254 -2.48 17.71 8.26
CA VAL A 254 -3.47 18.70 8.72
C VAL A 254 -3.63 19.79 7.67
N GLY A 255 -4.85 19.98 7.16
CA GLY A 255 -5.15 20.99 6.14
C GLY A 255 -4.76 20.62 4.71
N ALA A 256 -4.31 19.39 4.45
CA ALA A 256 -4.01 18.94 3.10
C ALA A 256 -5.29 18.88 2.23
N PRO A 257 -5.21 19.29 0.95
CA PRO A 257 -6.37 19.23 0.07
C PRO A 257 -6.84 17.77 -0.13
N PRO A 258 -8.13 17.56 -0.44
CA PRO A 258 -8.64 16.21 -0.71
C PRO A 258 -7.93 15.61 -1.92
N LEU A 259 -7.68 14.29 -1.87
CA LEU A 259 -7.17 13.55 -3.01
C LEU A 259 -8.34 13.25 -3.93
N ARG A 260 -8.36 13.91 -5.10
CA ARG A 260 -9.38 13.76 -6.14
C ARG A 260 -8.67 13.70 -7.47
N LEU A 261 -8.18 12.52 -7.81
CA LEU A 261 -7.23 12.33 -8.89
C LEU A 261 -7.74 11.29 -9.88
N ARG A 262 -7.57 11.56 -11.17
CA ARG A 262 -7.57 10.56 -12.24
C ARG A 262 -6.14 10.09 -12.46
N VAL A 263 -5.90 8.81 -12.27
CA VAL A 263 -4.63 8.17 -12.61
C VAL A 263 -4.68 7.72 -14.07
N ALA A 264 -3.65 8.10 -14.82
CA ALA A 264 -3.50 7.82 -16.24
C ALA A 264 -3.34 6.32 -16.53
N SER A 265 -3.59 5.93 -17.77
CA SER A 265 -3.06 4.69 -18.34
C SER A 265 -1.62 4.90 -18.87
N PRO A 266 -0.86 3.83 -19.17
CA PRO A 266 0.42 3.94 -19.88
C PRO A 266 0.34 4.74 -21.19
N TRP A 267 -0.77 4.60 -21.92
CA TRP A 267 -0.98 5.34 -23.17
C TRP A 267 -1.06 6.84 -22.89
N ASP A 268 -1.98 7.23 -22.01
CA ASP A 268 -2.18 8.60 -21.54
C ASP A 268 -0.88 9.20 -21.01
N TRP A 269 -0.12 8.42 -20.25
CA TRP A 269 1.14 8.83 -19.65
C TRP A 269 2.21 9.13 -20.71
N ARG A 270 2.40 8.24 -21.70
CA ARG A 270 3.38 8.43 -22.78
C ARG A 270 3.05 9.60 -23.71
N GLN A 271 1.79 10.04 -23.77
CA GLN A 271 1.43 11.27 -24.49
C GLN A 271 1.97 12.54 -23.81
N HIS A 272 2.38 12.46 -22.53
CA HIS A 272 2.78 13.62 -21.74
C HIS A 272 4.22 13.55 -21.24
N TYR A 273 4.78 12.35 -21.06
CA TYR A 273 6.06 12.15 -20.41
C TYR A 273 6.94 11.18 -21.18
N THR A 274 8.25 11.42 -21.11
CA THR A 274 9.28 10.50 -21.61
C THR A 274 10.09 10.00 -20.42
N PHE A 275 10.08 8.69 -20.19
CA PHE A 275 10.92 8.05 -19.18
C PHE A 275 12.40 8.16 -19.56
N ARG A 276 13.26 8.48 -18.58
CA ARG A 276 14.72 8.59 -18.79
C ARG A 276 15.49 7.54 -18.02
N ARG A 277 15.25 7.44 -16.70
CA ARG A 277 15.99 6.54 -15.82
C ARG A 277 15.18 6.16 -14.60
N LEU A 278 15.45 4.98 -14.06
CA LEU A 278 15.05 4.53 -12.74
C LEU A 278 16.32 4.18 -11.97
N ASP A 279 16.55 4.88 -10.88
CA ASP A 279 17.64 4.66 -9.93
C ASP A 279 17.11 3.93 -8.71
N LEU A 280 17.91 2.98 -8.23
CA LEU A 280 17.59 2.12 -7.10
C LEU A 280 18.81 2.10 -6.17
N GLY A 281 18.59 2.25 -4.86
CA GLY A 281 19.68 2.33 -3.90
C GLY A 281 19.28 1.90 -2.50
N PRO A 282 20.24 1.50 -1.65
CA PRO A 282 19.97 1.29 -0.24
C PRO A 282 19.63 2.63 0.42
N LEU A 283 18.68 2.62 1.35
CA LEU A 283 18.34 3.78 2.16
C LEU A 283 18.53 3.45 3.64
N GLU A 284 19.26 4.31 4.36
CA GLU A 284 19.44 4.16 5.79
C GLU A 284 18.10 4.41 6.54
N GLY A 285 17.84 3.60 7.56
CA GLY A 285 16.62 3.72 8.35
C GLY A 285 16.55 2.76 9.53
N GLY A 286 15.49 2.91 10.34
CA GLY A 286 15.21 2.03 11.47
C GLY A 286 14.69 0.63 11.09
N GLN A 287 14.70 0.30 9.81
CA GLN A 287 14.39 -1.01 9.24
C GLN A 287 15.04 -1.07 7.85
N PRO A 288 15.18 -2.25 7.23
CA PRO A 288 15.75 -2.34 5.88
C PRO A 288 14.88 -1.57 4.88
N MET A 289 15.52 -0.64 4.18
CA MET A 289 14.85 0.25 3.23
C MET A 289 15.61 0.35 1.91
N VAL A 290 14.87 0.43 0.81
CA VAL A 290 15.42 0.60 -0.54
C VAL A 290 14.76 1.82 -1.17
N GLU A 291 15.53 2.83 -1.54
CA GLU A 291 15.02 3.99 -2.26
C GLU A 291 14.89 3.70 -3.76
N TRP A 292 13.96 4.42 -4.40
CA TRP A 292 13.85 4.48 -5.84
C TRP A 292 13.57 5.92 -6.29
N ALA A 293 14.18 6.31 -7.40
CA ALA A 293 13.95 7.60 -8.03
C ALA A 293 13.82 7.43 -9.54
N ALA A 294 12.78 8.00 -10.13
CA ALA A 294 12.60 8.02 -11.57
C ALA A 294 12.77 9.43 -12.13
N THR A 295 13.63 9.57 -13.12
CA THR A 295 13.78 10.79 -13.91
C THR A 295 13.01 10.66 -15.21
N LEU A 296 12.26 11.70 -15.55
CA LEU A 296 11.42 11.78 -16.73
C LEU A 296 11.43 13.22 -17.25
N THR A 297 11.00 13.43 -18.49
CA THR A 297 10.82 14.77 -19.07
C THR A 297 9.39 14.95 -19.51
N ASP A 298 8.82 16.15 -19.32
CA ASP A 298 7.52 16.50 -19.89
C ASP A 298 7.62 16.88 -21.39
N ARG A 299 6.50 17.31 -21.97
CA ARG A 299 6.44 17.77 -23.38
C ARG A 299 7.26 19.02 -23.67
N SER A 300 7.61 19.80 -22.66
CA SER A 300 8.52 20.95 -22.78
C SER A 300 9.98 20.57 -22.60
N ASN A 301 10.28 19.27 -22.45
CA ASN A 301 11.58 18.71 -22.05
C ASN A 301 12.04 19.17 -20.65
N ALA A 302 11.14 19.67 -19.80
CA ALA A 302 11.49 19.97 -18.42
C ALA A 302 11.72 18.67 -17.65
N PRO A 303 12.82 18.53 -16.90
CA PRO A 303 13.06 17.36 -16.07
C PRO A 303 12.08 17.34 -14.90
N ILE A 304 11.52 16.18 -14.64
CA ILE A 304 10.69 15.89 -13.48
C ILE A 304 11.31 14.67 -12.78
N GLU A 305 11.19 14.64 -11.46
CA GLU A 305 11.68 13.54 -10.65
C GLU A 305 10.58 13.04 -9.73
N VAL A 306 10.46 11.71 -9.64
CA VAL A 306 9.50 11.03 -8.77
C VAL A 306 10.27 10.10 -7.85
N ARG A 307 10.05 10.22 -6.55
CA ARG A 307 10.78 9.47 -5.53
C ARG A 307 9.84 8.66 -4.65
N GLY A 308 10.37 7.57 -4.15
CA GLY A 308 9.78 6.80 -3.08
C GLY A 308 10.79 5.86 -2.46
N HIS A 309 10.30 5.04 -1.54
CA HIS A 309 11.12 4.01 -0.92
C HIS A 309 10.29 2.76 -0.63
N VAL A 310 10.99 1.67 -0.35
CA VAL A 310 10.43 0.39 0.03
C VAL A 310 10.85 0.10 1.45
N GLU A 311 9.89 -0.20 2.33
CA GLU A 311 10.17 -0.75 3.65
C GLU A 311 10.03 -2.27 3.61
N ILE A 312 11.09 -2.99 3.98
CA ILE A 312 11.05 -4.46 4.15
C ILE A 312 10.88 -4.74 5.64
N ARG A 313 9.70 -5.24 6.04
CA ARG A 313 9.36 -5.36 7.47
C ARG A 313 8.54 -6.59 7.80
N TRP A 314 8.62 -7.03 9.05
CA TRP A 314 7.69 -8.01 9.58
C TRP A 314 6.31 -7.38 9.86
N SER A 315 5.23 -8.04 9.43
CA SER A 315 3.87 -7.52 9.59
C SER A 315 3.34 -7.50 11.03
N HIS A 316 3.81 -8.41 11.90
CA HIS A 316 3.26 -8.60 13.25
C HIS A 316 4.37 -8.63 14.33
N GLY A 317 5.41 -7.81 14.16
CA GLY A 317 6.57 -7.75 15.06
C GLY A 317 7.73 -8.64 14.58
N ARG A 318 8.92 -8.39 15.11
CA ARG A 318 10.15 -9.07 14.64
C ARG A 318 10.09 -10.58 14.89
N PHE A 319 10.66 -11.35 13.96
CA PHE A 319 10.60 -12.82 13.92
C PHE A 319 9.19 -13.45 13.74
N SER A 320 8.15 -12.67 13.47
CA SER A 320 6.77 -13.17 13.35
C SER A 320 6.49 -14.02 12.09
N GLY A 321 7.43 -14.11 11.16
CA GLY A 321 7.29 -14.82 9.90
C GLY A 321 8.17 -14.22 8.79
N PRO A 322 7.95 -14.59 7.53
CA PRO A 322 8.54 -13.90 6.39
C PRO A 322 8.15 -12.41 6.36
N PRO A 323 9.05 -11.50 5.96
CA PRO A 323 8.73 -10.08 5.84
C PRO A 323 7.86 -9.77 4.61
N GLU A 324 7.23 -8.59 4.63
CA GLU A 324 6.56 -7.96 3.50
C GLU A 324 7.38 -6.75 3.02
N ALA A 325 7.21 -6.38 1.75
CA ALA A 325 7.75 -5.17 1.14
C ALA A 325 6.61 -4.19 0.89
N LYS A 326 6.70 -2.99 1.48
CA LYS A 326 5.73 -1.91 1.27
C LYS A 326 6.38 -0.77 0.53
N VAL A 327 5.83 -0.45 -0.63
CA VAL A 327 6.27 0.68 -1.45
C VAL A 327 5.55 1.93 -0.98
N TYR A 328 6.31 2.92 -0.59
CA TYR A 328 5.88 4.27 -0.26
C TYR A 328 6.23 5.20 -1.41
N LEU A 329 5.34 6.16 -1.64
CA LEU A 329 5.58 7.27 -2.52
C LEU A 329 5.93 8.51 -1.67
N ASP A 330 7.11 9.07 -1.90
CA ASP A 330 7.59 10.26 -1.18
C ASP A 330 7.18 11.55 -1.88
N THR A 331 7.13 11.54 -3.22
CA THR A 331 6.56 12.63 -4.02
C THR A 331 5.07 12.82 -3.68
N PRO A 332 4.59 14.05 -3.43
CA PRO A 332 3.16 14.33 -3.23
C PRO A 332 2.32 13.83 -4.41
N PHE A 333 1.16 13.20 -4.14
CA PHE A 333 0.29 12.64 -5.19
C PHE A 333 -0.09 13.65 -6.28
N THR A 334 -0.24 14.93 -5.93
CA THR A 334 -0.56 16.02 -6.86
C THR A 334 0.59 16.40 -7.79
N GLU A 335 1.80 15.95 -7.49
CA GLU A 335 3.03 16.21 -8.27
C GLU A 335 3.46 14.98 -9.07
N VAL A 336 2.79 13.84 -8.92
CA VAL A 336 3.12 12.61 -9.64
C VAL A 336 2.69 12.71 -11.12
N PRO A 337 3.60 12.47 -12.07
CA PRO A 337 3.28 12.34 -13.48
C PRO A 337 2.20 11.30 -13.75
N GLY A 338 1.11 11.73 -14.40
CA GLY A 338 -0.05 10.90 -14.69
C GLY A 338 -1.12 10.86 -13.59
N TYR A 339 -0.93 11.59 -12.48
CA TYR A 339 -1.96 11.80 -11.48
C TYR A 339 -2.56 13.18 -11.70
N TRP A 340 -3.74 13.23 -12.29
CA TRP A 340 -4.36 14.48 -12.70
C TRP A 340 -5.50 14.86 -11.77
N PRO A 341 -5.58 16.11 -11.31
CA PRO A 341 -6.76 16.60 -10.58
C PRO A 341 -8.04 16.36 -11.39
N LEU A 342 -9.05 15.81 -10.72
CA LEU A 342 -10.39 15.69 -11.29
C LEU A 342 -10.98 17.07 -11.56
N ARG A 343 -11.77 17.17 -12.63
CA ARG A 343 -12.28 18.45 -13.14
C ARG A 343 -13.78 18.51 -13.17
#